data_AF-A0A951N305-F1
#
_entry.id   AF-A0A951N305-F1
#
_cell.length_a   1.000
_cell.length_b   1.000
_cell.length_c   1.000
_cell.angle_alpha   90.00
_cell.angle_beta   90.00
_cell.angle_gamma   90.00
#
_symmetry.space_group_name_H-M   'P 1'
#
loop_
_entity.id
_entity.type
_entity.pdbx_description
1 polymer ?
#
loop_
_entity_poly.entity_id
_entity_poly.type
_entity_poly.pdbx_seq_one_letter_code
_entity_poly.pdbx_strand_id
1 'polypeptide(L)' 'GVSRRLFTGATRRAVQVRDQECFHPLCDEPAEFCQIDHVEPWSAGGDTVAANGRPACAYHNRQRHRRP' A
#
# COMPACT_ATOMS: atom_id res chain seq x y z
N GLY A 1 -5.64 18.81 0.06
CA GLY A 1 -5.41 17.48 0.65
C GLY A 1 -4.25 17.57 1.61
N VAL A 2 -4.25 16.82 2.71
CA VAL A 2 -3.13 16.84 3.67
C VAL A 2 -1.93 16.14 2.99
N SER A 3 -0.88 16.90 2.69
CA SER A 3 0.30 16.48 1.92
C SER A 3 1.25 15.54 2.70
N ARG A 4 0.71 14.58 3.44
CA ARG A 4 1.53 13.61 4.19
C ARG A 4 1.86 12.42 3.30
N ARG A 5 3.14 12.16 3.06
CA ARG A 5 3.60 11.04 2.24
C ARG A 5 3.27 9.66 2.84
N LEU A 6 3.14 9.52 4.15
CA LEU A 6 2.96 8.21 4.79
C LEU A 6 1.49 7.90 5.08
N PHE A 7 1.07 6.67 4.81
CA PHE A 7 -0.22 6.13 5.24
C PHE A 7 -0.21 5.84 6.75
N THR A 8 -0.93 6.65 7.51
CA THR A 8 -1.07 6.52 8.98
C THR A 8 -2.53 6.61 9.41
N GLY A 9 -2.85 6.16 10.63
CA GLY A 9 -4.18 6.34 11.23
C GLY A 9 -5.32 5.77 10.39
N ALA A 10 -6.38 6.56 10.21
CA ALA A 10 -7.59 6.15 9.50
C ALA A 10 -7.32 5.74 8.04
N THR A 11 -6.46 6.47 7.32
CA THR A 11 -6.13 6.13 5.92
C THR A 11 -5.41 4.79 5.83
N ARG A 12 -4.49 4.50 6.75
CA ARG A 12 -3.83 3.18 6.82
C ARG A 12 -4.86 2.08 7.08
N ARG A 13 -5.74 2.29 8.08
CA ARG A 13 -6.76 1.31 8.45
C ARG A 13 -7.76 1.06 7.32
N ALA A 14 -8.15 2.09 6.60
CA ALA A 14 -9.07 1.97 5.47
C ALA A 14 -8.49 1.05 4.38
N VAL A 15 -7.20 1.15 4.08
CA VAL A 15 -6.53 0.24 3.13
C VAL A 15 -6.49 -1.19 3.68
N GLN A 16 -6.15 -1.38 4.95
CA GLN A 16 -6.08 -2.73 5.56
C GLN A 16 -7.44 -3.45 5.54
N VAL A 17 -8.53 -2.72 5.81
CA VAL A 17 -9.89 -3.27 5.75
C VAL A 17 -10.30 -3.59 4.32
N ARG A 18 -9.91 -2.77 3.34
CA ARG A 18 -10.25 -2.97 1.93
C ARG A 18 -9.52 -4.16 1.31
N ASP A 19 -8.20 -4.22 1.49
CA ASP A 19 -7.35 -5.13 0.73
C ASP A 19 -6.98 -6.42 1.48
N GLN A 20 -7.18 -6.48 2.80
CA GLN A 20 -7.04 -7.62 3.73
C GLN A 20 -5.70 -8.38 3.75
N GLU A 21 -5.02 -8.52 2.62
CA GLU A 21 -3.82 -9.32 2.36
C GLU A 21 -2.88 -8.55 1.42
N CYS A 22 -1.69 -9.08 1.19
CA CYS A 22 -0.72 -8.52 0.25
C CYS A 22 -1.33 -8.43 -1.16
N PHE A 23 -0.99 -7.38 -1.92
CA PHE A 23 -1.52 -7.20 -3.29
C PHE A 23 -1.18 -8.29 -4.30
N HIS A 24 -0.23 -9.17 -3.97
CA HIS A 24 0.30 -10.12 -4.93
C HIS A 24 -0.68 -11.31 -4.99
N PRO A 25 -1.16 -11.72 -6.19
CA PRO A 25 -2.27 -12.69 -6.31
C PRO A 25 -2.06 -14.07 -5.67
N LEU A 26 -0.84 -14.41 -5.31
CA LEU A 26 -0.43 -15.69 -4.71
C LEU A 26 0.17 -15.51 -3.31
N CYS A 27 -0.19 -14.45 -2.60
CA CYS A 27 0.37 -14.12 -1.30
C CYS A 27 -0.72 -13.78 -0.30
N ASP A 28 -0.90 -14.65 0.69
CA ASP A 28 -1.96 -14.54 1.69
C ASP A 28 -1.47 -13.82 2.96
N GLU A 29 -0.37 -13.06 2.90
CA GLU A 29 0.16 -12.34 4.06
C GLU A 29 -0.83 -11.26 4.48
N PRO A 30 -1.35 -11.28 5.72
CA PRO A 30 -2.33 -10.30 6.18
C PRO A 30 -1.84 -8.85 6.05
N ALA A 31 -2.74 -7.94 5.67
CA ALA A 31 -2.45 -6.51 5.48
C ALA A 31 -1.98 -5.81 6.78
N GLU A 32 -2.20 -6.41 7.94
CA GLU A 32 -1.64 -5.95 9.22
C GLU A 32 -0.12 -6.06 9.29
N PHE A 33 0.47 -7.08 8.65
CA PHE A 33 1.92 -7.27 8.53
C PHE A 33 2.52 -6.57 7.31
N CYS A 34 1.68 -5.99 6.46
CA CYS A 34 2.09 -5.30 5.26
C CYS A 34 2.47 -3.83 5.49
N GLN A 35 3.39 -3.35 4.64
CA GLN A 35 3.59 -1.93 4.41
C GLN A 35 2.54 -1.43 3.43
N ILE A 36 2.08 -0.19 3.57
CA ILE A 36 1.14 0.41 2.60
C ILE A 36 1.91 1.46 1.82
N ASP A 37 1.96 1.29 0.51
CA ASP A 37 2.63 2.20 -0.43
C ASP A 37 1.62 2.71 -1.46
N HIS A 38 1.99 3.77 -2.19
CA HIS A 38 1.12 4.33 -3.21
C HIS A 38 1.08 3.45 -4.47
N VAL A 39 -0.09 3.36 -5.10
CA VAL A 39 -0.24 2.76 -6.44
C VAL A 39 0.31 3.72 -7.50
N GLU A 40 -0.18 4.95 -7.52
CA GLU A 40 0.44 6.09 -8.22
C GLU A 40 1.47 6.72 -7.28
N PRO A 41 2.78 6.67 -7.58
CA PRO A 41 3.81 7.16 -6.69
C PRO A 41 3.56 8.60 -6.23
N TRP A 42 3.78 8.86 -4.94
CA TRP A 42 3.70 10.21 -4.38
C TRP A 42 4.58 11.22 -5.15
N SER A 43 5.75 10.79 -5.62
CA SER A 43 6.68 11.63 -6.41
C SER A 43 6.14 12.02 -7.79
N ALA A 44 5.14 11.30 -8.30
CA ALA A 44 4.46 11.58 -9.57
C ALA A 44 3.12 12.31 -9.37
N GLY A 45 2.85 12.79 -8.14
CA GLY A 45 1.62 13.51 -7.81
C GLY A 45 0.52 12.65 -7.20
N GLY A 46 0.80 11.39 -6.88
CA GLY A 46 -0.17 10.50 -6.22
C GLY A 46 -0.58 10.99 -4.83
N ASP A 47 -1.89 11.09 -4.61
CA ASP A 47 -2.46 11.49 -3.33
C ASP A 47 -2.34 10.38 -2.27
N THR A 48 -2.15 10.78 -1.00
CA THR A 48 -2.21 9.85 0.14
C THR A 48 -3.66 9.66 0.60
N VAL A 49 -4.42 8.92 -0.21
CA VAL A 49 -5.81 8.54 0.05
C VAL A 49 -5.94 7.02 0.01
N ALA A 50 -6.93 6.46 0.72
CA ALA A 50 -7.10 5.01 0.80
C ALA A 50 -7.24 4.36 -0.59
N ALA A 51 -7.89 5.04 -1.53
CA ALA A 51 -8.01 4.59 -2.91
C ALA A 51 -6.64 4.34 -3.60
N ASN A 52 -5.63 5.14 -3.27
CA ASN A 52 -4.29 5.07 -3.85
C ASN A 52 -3.29 4.30 -2.96
N GLY A 53 -3.71 3.76 -1.82
CA GLY A 53 -2.85 2.92 -0.98
C GLY A 53 -3.00 1.44 -1.36
N ARG A 54 -1.94 0.66 -1.20
CA ARG A 54 -1.95 -0.80 -1.41
C ARG A 54 -1.03 -1.51 -0.42
N PRO A 55 -1.46 -2.61 0.22
CA PRO A 55 -0.61 -3.41 1.10
C PRO A 55 0.40 -4.24 0.30
N ALA A 56 1.65 -4.26 0.76
CA ALA A 56 2.70 -5.14 0.27
C ALA A 56 3.48 -5.73 1.44
N CYS A 57 3.62 -7.06 1.47
CA CYS A 57 4.49 -7.73 2.43
C CYS A 57 5.95 -7.34 2.20
N ALA A 58 6.84 -7.60 3.18
CA ALA A 58 8.24 -7.20 3.07
C ALA A 58 8.93 -7.74 1.81
N TYR A 59 8.58 -8.95 1.38
CA TYR A 59 9.10 -9.58 0.17
C TYR A 59 8.60 -8.87 -1.10
N HIS A 60 7.29 -8.77 -1.31
CA HIS A 60 6.72 -8.14 -2.51
C HIS A 60 6.96 -6.62 -2.54
N ASN A 61 7.09 -5.95 -1.41
CA ASN A 61 7.45 -4.54 -1.39
C ASN A 61 8.88 -4.31 -1.95
N ARG A 62 9.84 -5.18 -1.62
CA ARG A 62 11.19 -5.13 -2.19
C ARG A 62 11.21 -5.43 -3.69
N GLN A 63 10.25 -6.22 -4.16
CA GLN A 63 10.13 -6.61 -5.57
C GLN A 63 9.23 -5.70 -6.40
N ARG A 64 8.57 -4.68 -5.82
CA ARG A 64 7.59 -3.86 -6.54
C ARG A 64 8.09 -3.16 -7.80
N HIS A 65 9.41 -2.93 -7.89
CA HIS A 65 10.08 -2.31 -9.05
C HIS A 65 10.59 -3.34 -10.05
N ARG A 66 10.61 -4.63 -9.69
CA ARG A 66 10.92 -5.71 -10.59
C ARG A 66 9.65 -5.99 -11.39
N ARG A 67 9.64 -5.56 -12.65
CA ARG A 67 8.63 -6.04 -13.60
C ARG A 67 8.75 -7.58 -13.67
N PRO A 68 7.62 -8.31 -13.79
CA PRO A 68 7.68 -9.74 -14.10
C PRO A 68 8.46 -9.98 -15.38
#